data_AF-A0A0C9SAI7-F1
#
_entry.id   AF-A0A0C9SAI7-F1
#
_cell.length_a   1.000
_cell.length_b   1.000
_cell.length_c   1.000
_cell.angle_alpha   90.00
_cell.angle_beta   90.00
_cell.angle_gamma   90.00
#
_symmetry.space_group_name_H-M   'P 1'
#
loop_
_entity.id
_entity.type
_entity.pdbx_description
1 polymer ?
#
loop_
_entity_poly.entity_id
_entity_poly.type
_entity_poly.pdbx_seq_one_letter_code
_entity_poly.pdbx_strand_id
1 'polypeptide(L)'
;MSFFAKMFGGGKGGEKAPSPGEAIQRLREIEEMLNKKQDFLESKVKMELEAAKKHGTKNKRAALAALKRKRRYEKQLAQIDGTLTTIEYQREALENASTNTEVLKIMSLAAKALKNAHENMDVDKVHDLMDEVDRK
;
A
#
# COMPACT_ATOMS: atom_id res chain seq x y z
N MET A 1 24.13 -35.11 15.69
CA MET A 1 23.78 -33.69 15.93
C MET A 1 23.83 -32.93 14.61
N SER A 2 22.90 -31.98 14.43
CA SER A 2 23.06 -30.80 13.55
C SER A 2 22.88 -30.92 12.03
N PHE A 3 21.83 -31.61 11.56
CA PHE A 3 21.27 -31.32 10.23
C PHE A 3 20.20 -30.20 10.26
N PHE A 4 19.51 -30.03 11.39
CA PHE A 4 18.50 -28.98 11.57
C PHE A 4 19.07 -27.57 11.80
N ALA A 5 20.31 -27.43 12.31
CA ALA A 5 20.91 -26.12 12.55
C ALA A 5 21.34 -25.40 11.26
N LYS A 6 21.58 -26.14 10.17
CA LYS A 6 22.06 -25.59 8.89
C LYS A 6 20.94 -25.09 7.97
N MET A 7 19.69 -25.34 8.33
CA MET A 7 18.52 -24.78 7.64
C MET A 7 17.94 -23.55 8.34
N PHE A 8 18.46 -23.19 9.53
CA PHE A 8 18.03 -22.01 10.29
C PHE A 8 19.15 -20.97 10.50
N GLY A 9 20.34 -21.19 9.91
CA GLY A 9 21.50 -20.33 10.11
C GLY A 9 22.28 -20.11 8.82
N GLY A 10 22.25 -18.88 8.32
CA GLY A 10 23.29 -18.38 7.40
C GLY A 10 22.86 -18.27 5.94
N GLY A 11 22.01 -17.29 5.67
CA GLY A 11 21.68 -16.87 4.31
C GLY A 11 21.11 -15.45 4.29
N LYS A 12 21.85 -14.47 4.83
CA LYS A 12 21.65 -13.05 4.52
C LYS A 12 22.05 -12.80 3.05
N GLY A 13 21.30 -13.38 2.11
CA GLY A 13 21.09 -12.77 0.81
C GLY A 13 20.00 -11.74 1.04
N GLY A 14 20.39 -10.55 1.49
CA GLY A 14 19.44 -9.48 1.78
C GLY A 14 18.76 -9.07 0.48
N GLU A 15 17.61 -9.66 0.17
CA GLU A 15 16.61 -8.96 -0.62
C GLU A 15 16.39 -7.64 0.12
N LYS A 16 16.84 -6.55 -0.50
CA LYS A 16 16.52 -5.20 -0.02
C LYS A 16 15.01 -5.20 0.18
N ALA A 17 14.57 -4.88 1.39
CA ALA A 17 13.15 -4.72 1.64
C ALA A 17 12.59 -3.81 0.54
N PRO A 18 11.50 -4.21 -0.13
CA PRO A 18 10.99 -3.46 -1.27
C PRO A 18 10.75 -2.03 -0.85
N SER A 19 11.15 -1.09 -1.70
CA SER A 19 10.92 0.32 -1.40
C SER A 19 9.40 0.57 -1.28
N PRO A 20 8.98 1.58 -0.49
CA PRO A 20 7.55 1.95 -0.42
C PRO A 20 6.94 2.16 -1.82
N GLY A 21 7.69 2.75 -2.75
CA GLY A 21 7.26 2.93 -4.14
C GLY A 21 7.03 1.63 -4.90
N GLU A 22 7.94 0.66 -4.78
CA GLU A 22 7.77 -0.68 -5.38
C GLU A 22 6.60 -1.44 -4.78
N ALA A 23 6.39 -1.34 -3.47
CA ALA A 23 5.25 -1.93 -2.79
C ALA A 23 3.92 -1.33 -3.26
N ILE A 24 3.84 0.01 -3.36
CA ILE A 24 2.67 0.72 -3.89
C ILE A 24 2.38 0.28 -5.33
N GLN A 25 3.41 0.17 -6.18
CA GLN A 25 3.24 -0.24 -7.57
C GLN A 25 2.68 -1.67 -7.68
N ARG A 26 3.21 -2.61 -6.90
CA ARG A 26 2.69 -3.99 -6.86
C ARG A 26 1.25 -4.06 -6.36
N LEU A 27 0.90 -3.25 -5.37
CA LEU A 27 -0.49 -3.17 -4.88
C LEU A 27 -1.44 -2.70 -5.98
N ARG A 28 -1.05 -1.68 -6.77
CA ARG A 28 -1.82 -1.20 -7.93
C ARG A 28 -1.99 -2.25 -9.03
N GLU A 29 -0.95 -3.02 -9.32
CA GLU A 29 -1.03 -4.12 -10.29
C GLU A 29 -1.99 -5.22 -9.84
N ILE A 30 -1.98 -5.57 -8.55
CA ILE A 30 -2.90 -6.55 -7.97
C ILE A 30 -4.34 -6.02 -8.01
N GLU A 31 -4.55 -4.75 -7.65
CA GLU A 31 -5.84 -4.07 -7.73
C GLU A 31 -6.41 -4.12 -9.16
N GLU A 32 -5.60 -3.81 -10.17
CA GLU A 32 -6.03 -3.88 -11.59
C GLU A 32 -6.44 -5.31 -11.98
N MET A 33 -5.67 -6.32 -11.56
CA MET A 33 -6.01 -7.73 -11.82
C MET A 33 -7.32 -8.13 -11.12
N LEU A 34 -7.53 -7.69 -9.88
CA LEU A 34 -8.74 -7.97 -9.12
C LEU A 34 -9.97 -7.29 -9.73
N ASN A 35 -9.85 -6.06 -10.21
CA ASN A 35 -10.90 -5.33 -10.93
C ASN A 35 -11.29 -6.06 -12.22
N LYS A 36 -10.31 -6.48 -13.04
CA LYS A 36 -10.58 -7.30 -14.24
C LYS A 36 -11.30 -8.61 -13.90
N LYS A 37 -10.94 -9.24 -12.78
CA LYS A 37 -11.57 -10.47 -12.31
C LYS A 37 -13.01 -10.21 -11.82
N GLN A 38 -13.25 -9.09 -11.17
CA GLN A 38 -14.59 -8.63 -10.77
C GLN A 38 -15.49 -8.47 -11.99
N ASP A 39 -15.07 -7.70 -13.01
CA ASP A 39 -15.82 -7.49 -14.25
C ASP A 39 -16.20 -8.83 -14.93
N PHE A 40 -15.24 -9.75 -14.99
CA PHE A 40 -15.48 -11.08 -15.54
C PHE A 40 -16.53 -11.86 -14.73
N LEU A 41 -16.44 -11.85 -13.40
CA LEU A 41 -17.38 -12.55 -12.53
C LEU A 41 -18.78 -11.92 -12.58
N GLU A 42 -18.89 -10.59 -12.67
CA GLU A 42 -20.17 -9.89 -12.85
C GLU A 42 -20.83 -10.27 -14.18
N SER A 43 -20.05 -10.35 -15.26
CA SER A 43 -20.54 -10.87 -16.54
C SER A 43 -21.07 -12.30 -16.40
N LYS A 44 -20.36 -13.18 -15.68
CA LYS A 44 -20.85 -14.54 -15.40
C LYS A 44 -22.12 -14.56 -14.57
N VAL A 45 -22.25 -13.69 -13.57
CA VAL A 45 -23.50 -13.55 -12.79
C VAL A 45 -24.67 -13.19 -13.69
N LYS A 46 -24.50 -12.20 -14.59
CA LYS A 46 -25.53 -11.80 -15.57
C LYS A 46 -25.91 -12.97 -16.48
N MET A 47 -24.93 -13.70 -17.03
CA MET A 47 -25.18 -14.87 -17.87
C MET A 47 -25.99 -15.96 -17.16
N GLU A 48 -25.63 -16.32 -15.93
CA GLU A 48 -26.34 -17.36 -15.16
C GLU A 48 -27.74 -16.91 -14.75
N LEU A 49 -27.94 -15.61 -14.49
CA LEU A 49 -29.26 -15.06 -14.22
C LEU A 49 -30.19 -15.20 -15.44
N GLU A 50 -29.70 -14.85 -16.63
CA GLU A 50 -30.46 -15.02 -17.88
C GLU A 50 -30.73 -16.50 -18.20
N ALA A 51 -29.75 -17.37 -17.97
CA ALA A 51 -29.96 -18.82 -18.09
C ALA A 51 -31.04 -19.34 -17.13
N ALA A 52 -31.04 -18.87 -15.88
CA ALA A 52 -32.06 -19.22 -14.89
C ALA A 52 -33.46 -18.76 -15.32
N LYS A 53 -33.60 -17.53 -15.83
CA LYS A 53 -34.87 -17.00 -16.36
C LYS A 53 -35.36 -17.82 -17.55
N LYS A 54 -34.47 -18.14 -18.51
CA LYS A 54 -34.79 -18.93 -19.71
C LYS A 54 -35.28 -20.34 -19.38
N HIS A 55 -34.69 -20.98 -18.36
CA HIS A 55 -35.05 -22.33 -17.97
C HIS A 55 -36.14 -22.40 -16.90
N GLY A 56 -36.50 -21.28 -16.25
CA GLY A 56 -37.40 -21.26 -15.09
C GLY A 56 -38.76 -21.91 -15.32
N THR A 57 -39.34 -21.75 -16.51
CA THR A 57 -40.66 -22.29 -16.86
C THR A 57 -40.61 -23.67 -17.53
N LYS A 58 -39.47 -24.07 -18.09
CA LYS A 58 -39.33 -25.29 -18.91
C LYS A 58 -38.52 -26.40 -18.23
N ASN A 59 -37.53 -26.03 -17.42
CA ASN A 59 -36.60 -26.95 -16.79
C ASN A 59 -36.12 -26.41 -15.44
N LYS A 60 -36.89 -26.71 -14.39
CA LYS A 60 -36.59 -26.31 -13.02
C LYS A 60 -35.20 -26.76 -12.56
N ARG A 61 -34.75 -27.96 -12.96
CA ARG A 61 -33.42 -28.48 -12.57
C ARG A 61 -32.29 -27.63 -13.15
N ALA A 62 -32.38 -27.27 -14.43
CA ALA A 62 -31.41 -26.41 -15.08
C ALA A 62 -31.40 -25.00 -14.49
N ALA A 63 -32.57 -24.43 -14.20
CA ALA A 63 -32.68 -23.12 -13.55
C ALA A 63 -32.04 -23.10 -12.16
N LEU A 64 -32.31 -24.13 -11.33
CA LEU A 64 -31.69 -24.25 -10.01
C LEU A 64 -30.16 -24.40 -10.08
N ALA A 65 -29.64 -25.14 -11.07
CA ALA A 65 -28.20 -25.26 -11.28
C ALA A 65 -27.55 -23.91 -11.65
N ALA A 66 -28.20 -23.13 -12.52
CA ALA A 66 -27.75 -21.78 -12.86
C ALA A 66 -27.75 -20.84 -11.65
N LEU A 67 -28.81 -20.86 -10.84
CA LEU A 67 -28.87 -20.07 -9.59
C LEU A 67 -27.79 -20.47 -8.58
N LYS A 68 -27.45 -21.76 -8.46
CA LYS A 68 -26.33 -22.22 -7.62
C LYS A 68 -24.98 -21.67 -8.12
N ARG A 69 -24.74 -21.68 -9.44
CA ARG A 69 -23.52 -21.09 -10.03
C ARG A 69 -23.46 -19.59 -9.82
N LYS A 70 -24.57 -18.88 -10.07
CA LYS A 70 -24.72 -17.44 -9.77
C LYS A 70 -24.30 -17.13 -8.33
N ARG A 71 -24.88 -17.83 -7.35
CA ARG A 71 -24.56 -17.61 -5.93
C ARG A 71 -23.08 -17.85 -5.60
N ARG A 72 -22.43 -18.81 -6.27
CA ARG A 72 -20.99 -19.05 -6.12
C ARG A 72 -20.14 -17.91 -6.68
N TYR A 73 -20.54 -17.30 -7.79
CA TYR A 73 -19.86 -16.12 -8.34
C TYR A 73 -20.07 -14.89 -7.46
N GLU A 74 -21.28 -14.66 -6.94
CA GLU A 74 -21.56 -13.58 -5.99
C GLU A 74 -20.73 -13.69 -4.71
N LYS A 75 -20.53 -14.92 -4.19
CA LYS A 75 -19.64 -15.13 -3.05
C LYS A 75 -18.19 -14.78 -3.35
N GLN A 76 -17.71 -15.07 -4.57
CA GLN A 76 -16.36 -14.70 -4.99
C GLN A 76 -16.21 -13.19 -5.17
N LEU A 77 -17.24 -12.51 -5.71
CA LEU A 77 -17.28 -11.06 -5.82
C LEU A 77 -17.15 -10.41 -4.44
N ALA A 78 -17.95 -10.83 -3.45
CA ALA A 78 -17.85 -10.31 -2.09
C ALA A 78 -16.46 -10.50 -1.45
N GLN A 79 -15.76 -11.60 -1.76
CA GLN A 79 -14.39 -11.82 -1.29
C GLN A 79 -13.39 -10.89 -1.97
N ILE A 80 -13.56 -10.63 -3.27
CA ILE A 80 -12.71 -9.69 -4.02
C ILE A 80 -12.91 -8.28 -3.50
N ASP A 81 -14.14 -7.85 -3.25
CA ASP A 81 -14.48 -6.53 -2.68
C ASP A 81 -13.75 -6.28 -1.34
N GLY A 82 -13.80 -7.25 -0.43
CA GLY A 82 -13.09 -7.16 0.85
C GLY A 82 -11.57 -7.15 0.69
N THR A 83 -11.05 -7.85 -0.32
CA THR A 83 -9.61 -7.85 -0.63
C THR A 83 -9.18 -6.50 -1.22
N LEU A 84 -9.95 -5.94 -2.14
CA LEU A 84 -9.73 -4.61 -2.71
C LEU A 84 -9.70 -3.53 -1.63
N THR A 85 -10.70 -3.53 -0.73
CA THR A 85 -10.75 -2.60 0.41
C THR A 85 -9.48 -2.69 1.27
N THR A 86 -8.98 -3.90 1.49
CA THR A 86 -7.74 -4.11 2.27
C THR A 86 -6.50 -3.57 1.54
N ILE A 87 -6.43 -3.77 0.22
CA ILE A 87 -5.34 -3.27 -0.62
C ILE A 87 -5.35 -1.74 -0.66
N GLU A 88 -6.52 -1.13 -0.83
CA GLU A 88 -6.69 0.32 -0.80
C GLU A 88 -6.19 0.92 0.52
N TYR A 89 -6.60 0.34 1.64
CA TYR A 89 -6.14 0.76 2.98
C TYR A 89 -4.62 0.63 3.13
N GLN A 90 -4.03 -0.48 2.67
CA GLN A 90 -2.58 -0.68 2.72
C GLN A 90 -1.82 0.31 1.83
N ARG A 91 -2.35 0.61 0.64
CA ARG A 91 -1.76 1.58 -0.27
C ARG A 91 -1.77 2.98 0.35
N GLU A 92 -2.90 3.39 0.91
CA GLU A 92 -3.03 4.68 1.59
C GLU A 92 -2.07 4.78 2.79
N ALA A 93 -1.97 3.71 3.60
CA ALA A 93 -1.03 3.68 4.71
C ALA A 93 0.43 3.85 4.25
N LEU A 94 0.83 3.21 3.15
CA LEU A 94 2.16 3.36 2.57
C LEU A 94 2.41 4.75 1.98
N GLU A 95 1.43 5.32 1.29
CA GLU A 95 1.49 6.68 0.73
C GLU A 95 1.63 7.73 1.84
N ASN A 96 0.87 7.57 2.93
CA ASN A 96 0.97 8.41 4.13
C ASN A 96 2.33 8.26 4.82
N ALA A 97 2.83 7.03 4.99
CA ALA A 97 4.15 6.78 5.57
C ALA A 97 5.28 7.40 4.73
N SER A 98 5.19 7.29 3.40
CA SER A 98 6.14 7.90 2.46
C SER A 98 6.14 9.42 2.58
N THR A 99 4.96 10.05 2.58
CA THR A 99 4.79 11.50 2.73
C THR A 99 5.34 11.99 4.07
N ASN A 100 5.00 11.32 5.17
CA ASN A 100 5.50 11.66 6.50
C ASN A 100 7.02 11.58 6.59
N THR A 101 7.63 10.57 5.96
CA THR A 101 9.09 10.42 5.91
C THR A 101 9.74 11.59 5.17
N GLU A 102 9.17 12.03 4.05
CA GLU A 102 9.71 13.17 3.29
C GLU A 102 9.54 14.49 4.05
N VAL A 103 8.40 14.71 4.71
CA VAL A 103 8.19 15.89 5.57
C VAL A 103 9.24 15.94 6.68
N LEU A 104 9.46 14.84 7.39
CA LEU A 104 10.47 14.76 8.46
C LEU A 104 11.88 15.06 7.93
N LYS A 105 12.21 14.57 6.72
CA LYS A 105 13.49 14.85 6.08
C LYS A 105 13.66 16.34 5.76
N ILE A 106 12.63 16.99 5.21
CA ILE A 106 12.63 18.43 4.95
C ILE A 106 12.77 19.23 6.25
N MET A 107 12.04 18.85 7.30
CA MET A 107 12.15 19.48 8.61
C MET A 107 13.56 19.36 9.20
N SER A 108 14.21 18.19 9.04
CA SER A 108 15.60 18.00 9.48
C SER A 108 16.57 18.89 8.71
N LEU A 109 16.39 19.03 7.40
CA LEU A 109 17.20 19.94 6.58
C LEU A 109 16.98 21.40 6.97
N ALA A 110 15.73 21.82 7.19
CA ALA A 110 15.39 23.16 7.64
C ALA A 110 15.99 23.46 9.02
N ALA A 111 15.90 22.53 9.98
CA ALA A 111 16.52 22.67 11.29
C ALA A 111 18.04 22.83 11.21
N LYS A 112 18.72 22.07 10.33
CA LYS A 112 20.16 22.23 10.09
C LYS A 112 20.50 23.60 9.48
N ALA A 113 19.72 24.06 8.51
CA ALA A 113 19.91 25.37 7.89
C ALA A 113 19.72 26.51 8.92
N LEU A 114 18.68 26.41 9.77
CA LEU A 114 18.44 27.35 10.86
C LEU A 114 19.59 27.35 11.88
N LYS A 115 20.10 26.16 12.25
CA LYS A 115 21.25 26.04 13.17
C LYS A 115 22.49 26.74 12.61
N ASN A 116 22.81 26.48 11.34
CA ASN A 116 23.98 27.11 10.69
C ASN A 116 23.83 28.64 10.59
N ALA A 117 22.63 29.13 10.26
CA ALA A 117 22.35 30.57 10.23
C ALA A 117 22.50 31.21 11.63
N HIS A 118 22.06 30.52 12.69
CA HIS A 118 22.24 30.98 14.07
C HIS A 118 23.69 30.93 14.54
N GLU A 119 24.44 29.86 14.21
CA GLU A 119 25.87 29.75 14.55
C GLU A 119 26.69 30.88 13.90
N ASN A 120 26.40 31.22 12.63
CA ASN A 120 27.06 32.34 11.96
C ASN A 120 26.69 33.70 12.61
N MET A 121 25.45 33.88 13.09
CA MET A 121 25.04 35.11 13.75
C MET A 121 25.69 35.33 15.13
N ASP A 122 25.94 34.26 15.90
CA ASP A 122 26.56 34.37 17.23
C ASP A 122 28.07 34.66 17.12
N VAL A 123 28.75 34.04 16.16
CA VAL A 123 30.20 34.20 15.98
C VAL A 123 30.57 35.61 15.52
N ASP A 124 29.79 36.21 14.61
CA ASP A 124 30.06 37.57 14.11
C ASP A 124 29.71 38.66 15.13
N LYS A 125 28.71 38.43 16.00
CA LYS A 125 28.27 39.43 16.99
C LYS A 125 29.02 39.39 18.32
N VAL A 126 29.67 38.28 18.67
CA VAL A 126 30.43 38.19 19.92
C VAL A 126 31.75 38.96 19.86
N HIS A 127 32.40 39.04 18.69
CA HIS A 127 33.61 39.87 18.53
C HIS A 127 33.30 41.36 18.57
N ASP A 128 32.23 41.81 17.92
CA ASP A 128 31.84 43.23 17.94
C ASP A 128 31.38 43.69 19.33
N LEU A 129 30.70 42.82 20.11
CA LEU A 129 30.28 43.15 21.47
C LEU A 129 31.44 43.13 22.49
N MET A 130 32.46 42.28 22.32
CA MET A 130 33.66 42.32 23.17
C MET A 130 34.50 43.58 22.91
N ASP A 131 34.61 44.00 21.65
CA ASP A 131 35.32 45.22 21.25
C ASP A 131 34.62 46.53 21.68
N GLU A 132 33.30 46.50 21.92
CA GLU A 132 32.51 47.64 22.39
C GLU A 132 32.51 47.77 23.93
N VAL A 133 32.69 46.65 24.65
CA VAL A 133 32.83 46.62 26.11
C VAL A 133 34.24 47.01 26.56
N ASP A 134 35.29 46.60 25.83
CA ASP A 134 36.67 46.99 26.13
C ASP A 134 37.01 48.45 25.70
N ARG A 135 36.08 49.13 25.00
CA ARG A 135 36.20 50.54 24.57
C ARG A 135 35.47 51.55 25.46
N LYS A 136 34.96 51.15 26.62
CA LYS A 136 34.32 52.04 27.60
C LYS A 136 35.06 52.07 28.93
#